data_AF-A0A2D4PTL3-F1
#
_entry.id   AF-A0A2D4PTL3-F1
#
_cell.length_a   1.000
_cell.length_b   1.000
_cell.length_c   1.000
_cell.angle_alpha   90.00
_cell.angle_beta   90.00
_cell.angle_gamma   90.00
#
_symmetry.space_group_name_H-M   'P 1'
#
loop_
_entity.id
_entity.type
_entity.pdbx_description
1 polymer ?
#
loop_
_entity_poly.entity_id
_entity_poly.type
_entity_poly.pdbx_seq_one_letter_code
_entity_poly.pdbx_strand_id
1 'polypeptide(L)'
;YVFQGIDGKIIKMFNSENCYKVDAKANLCKSLRDTTSRLAELGWLHNKIRKYTDQRSMDRTFGLVGQSFCAALNQELKEYYRLLSVLHSQLQVEDDQGVNLGIESSLTLRRLLVWTYDPKIRLKTLAALVDHCHGRKGGELASAVHAYSKTGDPYMKSLVQHILGLVSHPILNFLYHWIYDGELEDTYHEFFVASDPTVKTDRLWHDKYTLR
;
A
#
# COMPACT_ATOMS: atom_id res chain seq x y z
N TYR A 1 -4.19 -6.46 -17.83
CA TYR A 1 -2.73 -6.68 -17.83
C TYR A 1 -1.97 -5.54 -17.17
N VAL A 2 -1.85 -4.35 -17.78
CA VAL A 2 -1.03 -3.23 -17.21
C VAL A 2 -1.46 -2.84 -15.79
N PHE A 3 -2.75 -2.83 -15.49
CA PHE A 3 -3.28 -2.56 -14.14
C PHE A 3 -2.75 -3.52 -13.06
N GLN A 4 -2.44 -4.76 -13.44
CA GLN A 4 -1.83 -5.76 -12.55
C GLN A 4 -0.30 -5.68 -12.56
N GLY A 5 0.27 -4.68 -13.24
CA GLY A 5 1.70 -4.51 -13.41
C GLY A 5 2.34 -5.47 -14.41
N ILE A 6 1.55 -6.07 -15.29
CA ILE A 6 2.02 -6.99 -16.33
C ILE A 6 2.03 -6.26 -17.68
N ASP A 7 3.09 -6.46 -18.46
CA ASP A 7 3.18 -5.89 -19.80
C ASP A 7 2.03 -6.34 -20.71
N GLY A 8 1.47 -5.39 -21.43
CA GLY A 8 0.41 -5.63 -22.41
C GLY A 8 0.97 -5.77 -23.83
N LYS A 9 0.06 -6.01 -24.78
CA LYS A 9 0.39 -6.08 -26.21
C LYS A 9 0.94 -4.76 -26.75
N ILE A 10 0.34 -3.64 -26.35
CA ILE A 10 0.64 -2.28 -26.87
C ILE A 10 1.40 -1.43 -25.84
N ILE A 11 1.23 -1.70 -24.55
CA ILE A 11 1.78 -0.90 -23.46
C ILE A 11 2.78 -1.78 -22.72
N LYS A 12 4.03 -1.32 -22.61
CA LYS A 12 5.11 -2.05 -21.95
C LYS A 12 5.82 -1.17 -20.93
N MET A 13 6.40 -1.81 -19.92
CA MET A 13 7.21 -1.14 -18.91
C MET A 13 8.57 -0.76 -19.51
N PHE A 14 8.90 0.52 -19.46
CA PHE A 14 10.24 1.00 -19.83
C PHE A 14 11.06 1.12 -18.54
N ASN A 15 11.98 0.17 -18.34
CA ASN A 15 12.79 0.08 -17.13
C ASN A 15 13.72 1.30 -16.91
N SER A 16 14.15 1.96 -17.98
CA SER A 16 15.02 3.15 -17.90
C SER A 16 14.34 4.35 -17.25
N GLU A 17 13.05 4.56 -17.55
CA GLU A 17 12.26 5.67 -17.02
C GLU A 17 11.26 5.22 -15.93
N ASN A 18 11.31 3.93 -15.56
CA ASN A 18 10.41 3.29 -14.61
C ASN A 18 8.94 3.67 -14.85
N CYS A 19 8.48 3.68 -16.11
CA CYS A 19 7.10 4.03 -16.44
C CYS A 19 6.57 3.17 -17.59
N TYR A 20 5.25 3.00 -17.62
CA TYR A 20 4.58 2.33 -18.73
C TYR A 20 4.38 3.30 -19.88
N LYS A 21 4.89 2.94 -21.07
CA LYS A 21 4.64 3.71 -22.30
C LYS A 21 4.00 2.84 -23.36
N VAL A 22 3.23 3.52 -24.21
CA VAL A 22 2.70 2.96 -25.45
C VAL A 22 3.86 2.78 -26.44
N ASP A 23 3.95 1.60 -27.06
CA ASP A 23 4.94 1.31 -28.09
C ASP A 23 4.90 2.39 -29.20
N ALA A 24 6.06 2.92 -29.59
CA ALA A 24 6.18 3.90 -30.65
C ALA A 24 5.64 3.38 -32.00
N LYS A 25 5.66 2.06 -32.20
CA LYS A 25 5.14 1.40 -33.41
C LYS A 25 3.60 1.34 -33.47
N ALA A 26 2.91 1.62 -32.37
CA ALA A 26 1.46 1.68 -32.37
C ALA A 26 0.99 3.05 -32.91
N ASN A 27 0.40 3.05 -34.11
CA ASN A 27 -0.25 4.21 -34.73
C ASN A 27 -1.54 4.57 -33.97
N LEU A 28 -1.40 5.18 -32.79
CA LEU A 28 -2.50 5.72 -31.99
C LEU A 28 -2.54 7.25 -32.09
N CYS A 29 -3.74 7.81 -32.17
CA CYS A 29 -3.91 9.26 -32.11
C CYS A 29 -3.48 9.82 -30.74
N LYS A 30 -3.11 11.10 -30.71
CA LYS A 30 -2.55 11.76 -29.52
C LYS A 30 -3.45 11.67 -28.29
N SER A 31 -4.77 11.80 -28.46
CA SER A 31 -5.76 11.73 -27.37
C SER A 31 -5.88 10.34 -26.76
N LEU A 32 -5.86 9.28 -27.58
CA LEU A 32 -5.85 7.90 -27.10
C LEU A 32 -4.54 7.61 -26.36
N ARG A 33 -3.40 8.06 -26.89
CA ARG A 33 -2.09 7.90 -26.25
C ARG A 33 -2.04 8.56 -24.86
N ASP A 34 -2.58 9.77 -24.72
CA ASP A 34 -2.68 10.47 -23.43
C ASP A 34 -3.57 9.71 -22.43
N THR A 35 -4.76 9.31 -22.88
CA THR A 35 -5.69 8.53 -22.05
C THR A 35 -5.05 7.23 -21.56
N THR A 36 -4.39 6.51 -22.47
CA THR A 36 -3.69 5.27 -22.14
C THR A 36 -2.53 5.50 -21.17
N SER A 37 -1.76 6.57 -21.33
CA SER A 37 -0.68 6.91 -20.38
C SER A 37 -1.22 7.20 -18.98
N ARG A 38 -2.31 7.95 -18.86
CA ARG A 38 -2.97 8.25 -17.57
C ARG A 38 -3.50 7.00 -16.87
N LEU A 39 -3.97 6.01 -17.63
CA LEU A 39 -4.41 4.71 -17.12
C LEU A 39 -3.20 3.84 -16.73
N ALA A 40 -2.13 3.87 -17.52
CA ALA A 40 -0.93 3.07 -17.27
C ALA A 40 -0.19 3.45 -15.98
N GLU A 41 -0.36 4.70 -15.51
CA GLU A 41 0.12 5.15 -14.19
C GLU A 41 -0.35 4.25 -13.04
N LEU A 42 -1.56 3.69 -13.13
CA LEU A 42 -2.10 2.76 -12.12
C LEU A 42 -1.23 1.51 -11.97
N GLY A 43 -0.78 0.95 -13.10
CA GLY A 43 0.08 -0.22 -13.12
C GLY A 43 1.43 0.04 -12.45
N TRP A 44 1.96 1.27 -12.61
CA TRP A 44 3.19 1.69 -11.94
C TRP A 44 3.00 1.79 -10.42
N LEU A 45 1.96 2.50 -9.98
CA LEU A 45 1.63 2.67 -8.55
C LEU A 45 1.44 1.31 -7.87
N HIS A 46 0.68 0.43 -8.51
CA HIS A 46 0.48 -0.94 -8.08
C HIS A 46 1.80 -1.70 -7.92
N ASN A 47 2.66 -1.66 -8.94
CA ASN A 47 3.97 -2.32 -8.90
C ASN A 47 4.87 -1.78 -7.79
N LYS A 48 4.82 -0.48 -7.53
CA LYS A 48 5.61 0.15 -6.47
C LYS A 48 5.21 -0.39 -5.09
N ILE A 49 3.91 -0.40 -4.79
CA ILE A 49 3.39 -0.91 -3.52
C ILE A 49 3.69 -2.42 -3.38
N ARG A 50 3.41 -3.20 -4.44
CA ARG A 50 3.69 -4.64 -4.44
C ARG A 50 5.16 -4.96 -4.21
N LYS A 51 6.08 -4.29 -4.91
CA LYS A 51 7.53 -4.47 -4.72
C LYS A 51 7.95 -4.19 -3.27
N TYR A 52 7.44 -3.13 -2.67
CA TYR A 52 7.74 -2.81 -1.28
C TYR A 52 7.24 -3.90 -0.33
N THR A 53 6.00 -4.33 -0.50
CA THR A 53 5.40 -5.36 0.35
C THR A 53 6.09 -6.72 0.19
N ASP A 54 6.44 -7.12 -1.02
CA ASP A 54 7.15 -8.37 -1.29
C ASP A 54 8.56 -8.36 -0.66
N GLN A 55 9.27 -7.23 -0.75
CA GLN A 55 10.60 -7.08 -0.14
C GLN A 55 10.55 -7.11 1.39
N ARG A 56 9.56 -6.44 2.00
CA ARG A 56 9.49 -6.26 3.45
C ARG A 56 8.73 -7.36 4.19
N SER A 57 7.82 -8.07 3.53
CA SER A 57 7.08 -9.18 4.14
C SER A 57 7.98 -10.37 4.52
N MET A 58 9.07 -10.59 3.79
CA MET A 58 10.05 -11.66 4.06
C MET A 58 11.11 -11.22 5.09
N ASP A 59 11.19 -9.92 5.40
CA ASP A 59 12.19 -9.35 6.28
C ASP A 59 11.72 -9.42 7.74
N ARG A 60 12.20 -10.43 8.47
CA ARG A 60 11.92 -10.55 9.92
C ARG A 60 12.43 -9.34 10.70
N THR A 61 13.49 -8.66 10.23
CA THR A 61 14.04 -7.50 10.93
C THR A 61 13.12 -6.29 10.87
N PHE A 62 12.14 -6.29 9.95
CA PHE A 62 11.14 -5.23 9.83
C PHE A 62 10.18 -5.18 11.03
N GLY A 63 10.12 -6.26 11.82
CA GLY A 63 9.37 -6.33 13.07
C GLY A 63 7.86 -6.48 12.88
N LEU A 64 7.14 -6.61 14.00
CA LEU A 64 5.69 -6.78 14.03
C LEU A 64 4.95 -5.55 13.50
N VAL A 65 5.43 -4.34 13.83
CA VAL A 65 4.81 -3.09 13.37
C VAL A 65 4.95 -2.96 11.86
N GLY A 66 6.13 -3.29 11.34
CA GLY A 66 6.38 -3.37 9.90
C GLY A 66 5.52 -4.42 9.20
N GLN A 67 5.39 -5.62 9.77
CA GLN A 67 4.55 -6.68 9.22
C GLN A 67 3.06 -6.26 9.19
N SER A 68 2.57 -5.62 10.25
CA SER A 68 1.22 -5.04 10.28
C SER A 68 1.02 -3.99 9.18
N PHE A 69 2.03 -3.16 8.91
CA PHE A 69 1.99 -2.21 7.79
C PHE A 69 1.90 -2.92 6.44
N CYS A 70 2.75 -3.93 6.19
CA CYS A 70 2.68 -4.75 4.97
C CYS A 70 1.33 -5.45 4.80
N ALA A 71 0.75 -5.96 5.90
CA ALA A 71 -0.57 -6.58 5.90
C ALA A 71 -1.66 -5.56 5.51
N ALA A 72 -1.62 -4.35 6.05
CA ALA A 72 -2.54 -3.27 5.69
C ALA A 72 -2.41 -2.88 4.21
N LEU A 73 -1.20 -2.74 3.69
CA LEU A 73 -0.97 -2.48 2.25
C LEU A 73 -1.53 -3.61 1.38
N ASN A 74 -1.33 -4.86 1.77
CA ASN A 74 -1.88 -6.01 1.06
C ASN A 74 -3.40 -6.05 1.09
N GLN A 75 -4.04 -5.61 2.18
CA GLN A 75 -5.49 -5.51 2.26
C GLN A 75 -6.04 -4.49 1.26
N GLU A 76 -5.40 -3.32 1.13
CA GLU A 76 -5.80 -2.33 0.14
C GLU A 76 -5.55 -2.79 -1.31
N LEU A 77 -4.46 -3.52 -1.56
CA LEU A 77 -4.21 -4.15 -2.86
C LEU A 77 -5.28 -5.20 -3.20
N LYS A 78 -5.79 -5.95 -2.21
CA LYS A 78 -6.90 -6.91 -2.42
C LYS A 78 -8.18 -6.21 -2.86
N GLU A 79 -8.53 -5.07 -2.27
CA GLU A 79 -9.69 -4.28 -2.72
C GLU A 79 -9.51 -3.75 -4.14
N TYR A 80 -8.28 -3.35 -4.50
CA TYR A 80 -7.97 -3.00 -5.89
C TYR A 80 -8.18 -4.18 -6.85
N TYR A 81 -7.73 -5.39 -6.49
CA TYR A 81 -7.96 -6.58 -7.31
C TYR A 81 -9.44 -6.94 -7.41
N ARG A 82 -10.23 -6.73 -6.36
CA ARG A 82 -11.69 -6.92 -6.40
C ARG A 82 -12.33 -6.06 -7.49
N LEU A 83 -11.93 -4.79 -7.58
CA LEU A 83 -12.37 -3.91 -8.67
C LEU A 83 -11.93 -4.42 -10.05
N LEU A 84 -10.67 -4.90 -10.17
CA LEU A 84 -10.19 -5.45 -11.44
C LEU A 84 -11.00 -6.67 -11.88
N SER A 85 -11.43 -7.53 -10.95
CA SER A 85 -12.29 -8.67 -11.25
C SER A 85 -13.65 -8.23 -11.80
N VAL A 86 -14.25 -7.17 -11.24
CA VAL A 86 -15.51 -6.60 -11.75
C VAL A 86 -15.33 -6.06 -13.17
N LEU A 87 -14.25 -5.31 -13.41
CA LEU A 87 -13.92 -4.78 -14.74
C LEU A 87 -13.65 -5.91 -15.76
N HIS A 88 -13.00 -6.99 -15.34
CA HIS A 88 -12.74 -8.12 -16.21
C HIS A 88 -14.02 -8.89 -16.57
N SER A 89 -14.93 -9.06 -15.62
CA SER A 89 -16.23 -9.70 -15.85
C SER A 89 -17.07 -8.93 -16.87
N GLN A 90 -17.12 -7.59 -16.77
CA GLN A 90 -17.81 -6.76 -17.77
C GLN A 90 -17.23 -6.94 -19.18
N LEU A 91 -15.91 -7.10 -19.29
CA LEU A 91 -15.23 -7.29 -20.57
C LEU A 91 -15.52 -8.67 -21.20
N GLN A 92 -15.67 -9.72 -20.38
CA GLN A 92 -16.05 -11.05 -20.87
C GLN A 92 -17.50 -11.10 -21.38
N VAL A 93 -18.43 -10.40 -20.73
CA VAL A 93 -19.84 -10.35 -21.15
C VAL A 93 -20.00 -9.71 -22.54
N GLU A 94 -19.17 -8.73 -22.89
CA GLU A 94 -19.13 -8.13 -24.22
C GLU A 94 -18.61 -9.10 -25.30
N ASP A 95 -17.61 -9.93 -24.96
CA ASP A 95 -16.93 -10.83 -25.90
C ASP A 95 -17.78 -12.08 -26.23
N ASP A 96 -18.51 -12.61 -25.24
CA ASP A 96 -19.25 -13.87 -25.36
C ASP A 96 -20.64 -13.71 -25.99
N GLN A 97 -21.24 -12.51 -25.91
CA GLN A 97 -22.61 -12.30 -26.39
C GLN A 97 -22.68 -11.82 -27.84
N GLY A 98 -21.67 -11.15 -28.41
CA GLY A 98 -21.78 -10.54 -29.75
C GLY A 98 -22.98 -9.58 -29.93
N VAL A 99 -23.69 -9.30 -28.83
CA VAL A 99 -24.85 -8.43 -28.75
C VAL A 99 -24.32 -7.05 -28.46
N ASN A 100 -24.76 -6.08 -29.26
CA ASN A 100 -24.76 -4.66 -28.91
C ASN A 100 -25.56 -4.48 -27.61
N LEU A 101 -24.98 -4.82 -26.46
CA LEU A 101 -25.43 -4.33 -25.18
C LEU A 101 -25.35 -2.80 -25.32
N GLY A 102 -26.46 -2.12 -25.09
CA GLY A 102 -26.58 -0.68 -25.30
C GLY A 102 -25.39 0.08 -24.69
N ILE A 103 -25.15 1.30 -25.20
CA ILE A 103 -24.01 2.18 -24.86
C ILE A 103 -23.68 2.20 -23.35
N GLU A 104 -24.68 1.99 -22.49
CA GLU A 104 -24.60 1.88 -21.03
C GLU A 104 -23.84 0.68 -20.45
N SER A 105 -23.58 -0.40 -21.19
CA SER A 105 -22.78 -1.54 -20.70
C SER A 105 -21.37 -1.59 -21.29
N SER A 106 -21.09 -0.86 -22.36
CA SER A 106 -19.78 -0.90 -23.03
C SER A 106 -18.64 -0.31 -22.18
N LEU A 107 -17.53 -1.02 -22.08
CA LEU A 107 -16.29 -0.61 -21.41
C LEU A 107 -15.45 0.29 -22.32
N THR A 108 -15.84 1.56 -22.40
CA THR A 108 -15.02 2.57 -23.09
C THR A 108 -13.82 3.02 -22.25
N LEU A 109 -12.74 3.47 -22.89
CA LEU A 109 -11.59 4.06 -22.19
C LEU A 109 -11.97 5.26 -21.31
N ARG A 110 -12.99 6.02 -21.71
CA ARG A 110 -13.52 7.15 -20.92
C ARG A 110 -14.22 6.66 -19.66
N ARG A 111 -15.02 5.60 -19.76
CA ARG A 111 -15.66 4.98 -18.61
C ARG A 111 -14.63 4.39 -17.64
N LEU A 112 -13.59 3.73 -18.18
CA LEU A 112 -12.49 3.20 -17.39
C LEU A 112 -11.74 4.29 -16.62
N LEU A 113 -11.54 5.48 -17.22
CA LEU A 113 -10.97 6.64 -16.51
C LEU A 113 -11.80 7.06 -15.30
N VAL A 114 -13.13 7.03 -15.41
CA VAL A 114 -14.03 7.38 -14.30
C VAL A 114 -13.99 6.30 -13.22
N TRP A 115 -14.09 5.03 -13.61
CA TRP A 115 -14.06 3.89 -12.69
C TRP A 115 -12.75 3.77 -11.92
N THR A 116 -11.65 4.18 -12.55
CA THR A 116 -10.33 4.13 -11.93
C THR A 116 -9.96 5.41 -11.16
N TYR A 117 -10.83 6.42 -11.12
CA TYR A 117 -10.55 7.70 -10.48
C TYR A 117 -10.27 7.56 -8.97
N ASP A 118 -11.20 6.99 -8.21
CA ASP A 118 -11.03 6.78 -6.76
C ASP A 118 -9.89 5.79 -6.43
N PRO A 119 -9.81 4.60 -7.07
CA PRO A 119 -8.68 3.69 -6.88
C PRO A 119 -7.32 4.32 -7.18
N LYS A 120 -7.25 5.23 -8.15
CA LYS A 120 -6.02 5.95 -8.48
C LYS A 120 -5.57 6.84 -7.33
N ILE A 121 -6.49 7.59 -6.71
CA ILE A 121 -6.19 8.46 -5.57
C ILE A 121 -5.73 7.61 -4.37
N ARG A 122 -6.42 6.49 -4.11
CA ARG A 122 -6.02 5.53 -3.07
C ARG A 122 -4.62 4.99 -3.30
N LEU A 123 -4.33 4.44 -4.49
CA LEU A 123 -3.01 3.91 -4.82
C LEU A 123 -1.90 4.97 -4.77
N LYS A 124 -2.19 6.23 -5.16
CA LYS A 124 -1.23 7.34 -4.98
C LYS A 124 -0.91 7.61 -3.52
N THR A 125 -1.94 7.60 -2.67
CA THR A 125 -1.80 7.77 -1.22
C THR A 125 -0.94 6.66 -0.62
N LEU A 126 -1.20 5.41 -0.99
CA LEU A 126 -0.41 4.26 -0.54
C LEU A 126 1.03 4.32 -1.03
N ALA A 127 1.26 4.69 -2.30
CA ALA A 127 2.60 4.83 -2.85
C ALA A 127 3.41 5.93 -2.13
N ALA A 128 2.78 7.06 -1.83
CA ALA A 128 3.40 8.14 -1.06
C ALA A 128 3.69 7.72 0.41
N LEU A 129 2.77 6.95 1.01
CA LEU A 129 2.96 6.41 2.36
C LEU A 129 4.14 5.43 2.40
N VAL A 130 4.26 4.55 1.40
CA VAL A 130 5.39 3.63 1.23
C VAL A 130 6.71 4.37 1.12
N ASP A 131 6.78 5.46 0.35
CA ASP A 131 7.98 6.30 0.25
C ASP A 131 8.32 6.96 1.60
N HIS A 132 7.32 7.48 2.30
CA HIS A 132 7.52 8.14 3.59
C HIS A 132 7.97 7.15 4.69
N CYS A 133 7.54 5.91 4.60
CA CYS A 133 7.82 4.84 5.55
C CYS A 133 9.09 4.04 5.20
N HIS A 134 9.78 4.37 4.10
CA HIS A 134 10.93 3.62 3.66
C HIS A 134 12.08 3.73 4.67
N GLY A 135 12.53 2.57 5.18
CA GLY A 135 13.64 2.48 6.14
C GLY A 135 13.28 2.76 7.60
N ARG A 136 12.00 3.03 7.92
CA ARG A 136 11.53 3.25 9.29
C ARG A 136 11.02 1.96 9.91
N LYS A 137 11.14 1.81 11.24
CA LYS A 137 10.74 0.61 11.97
C LYS A 137 10.02 0.95 13.29
N GLY A 138 9.17 0.04 13.78
CA GLY A 138 8.57 0.14 15.12
C GLY A 138 7.77 1.43 15.32
N GLY A 139 7.97 2.08 16.47
CA GLY A 139 7.30 3.36 16.79
C GLY A 139 7.57 4.49 15.79
N GLU A 140 8.73 4.51 15.13
CA GLU A 140 9.04 5.51 14.09
C GLU A 140 8.13 5.33 12.87
N LEU A 141 7.86 4.07 12.48
CA LEU A 141 6.95 3.75 11.38
C LEU A 141 5.51 4.19 11.72
N ALA A 142 5.03 3.89 12.93
CA ALA A 142 3.71 4.34 13.37
C ALA A 142 3.61 5.88 13.39
N SER A 143 4.66 6.57 13.84
CA SER A 143 4.74 8.03 13.83
C SER A 143 4.74 8.60 12.41
N ALA A 144 5.43 7.95 11.48
CA ALA A 144 5.45 8.30 10.06
C ALA A 144 4.03 8.25 9.44
N VAL A 145 3.31 7.16 9.70
CA VAL A 145 1.93 6.98 9.23
C VAL A 145 1.01 8.02 9.86
N HIS A 146 1.16 8.27 11.17
CA HIS A 146 0.36 9.27 11.87
C HIS A 146 0.60 10.70 11.34
N ALA A 147 1.85 11.07 11.05
CA ALA A 147 2.18 12.36 10.47
C ALA A 147 1.44 12.59 9.13
N TYR A 148 1.32 11.55 8.31
CA TYR A 148 0.61 11.61 7.03
C TYR A 148 -0.91 11.79 7.20
N SER A 149 -1.49 11.38 8.35
CA SER A 149 -2.92 11.56 8.68
C SER A 149 -3.30 13.02 8.96
N LYS A 150 -2.32 13.89 9.22
CA LYS A 150 -2.55 15.33 9.46
C LYS A 150 -2.85 16.13 8.19
N THR A 151 -2.83 15.48 7.02
CA THR A 151 -3.18 16.06 5.72
C THR A 151 -4.70 16.33 5.61
N GLY A 152 -5.09 17.37 4.87
CA GLY A 152 -6.47 17.90 4.85
C GLY A 152 -7.53 17.14 4.03
N ASP A 153 -7.16 16.14 3.23
CA ASP A 153 -8.13 15.35 2.45
C ASP A 153 -8.81 14.28 3.33
N PRO A 154 -10.14 14.32 3.51
CA PRO A 154 -10.87 13.36 4.35
C PRO A 154 -10.79 11.92 3.86
N TYR A 155 -10.73 11.69 2.54
CA TYR A 155 -10.62 10.33 1.99
C TYR A 155 -9.25 9.74 2.30
N MET A 156 -8.19 10.51 2.02
CA MET A 156 -6.82 10.12 2.38
C MET A 156 -6.68 9.91 3.88
N LYS A 157 -7.26 10.80 4.70
CA LYS A 157 -7.24 10.69 6.15
C LYS A 157 -7.89 9.40 6.64
N SER A 158 -9.05 9.03 6.11
CA SER A 158 -9.73 7.78 6.50
C SER A 158 -8.88 6.55 6.18
N LEU A 159 -8.25 6.52 5.00
CA LEU A 159 -7.35 5.43 4.59
C LEU A 159 -6.13 5.35 5.52
N VAL A 160 -5.49 6.48 5.80
CA VAL A 160 -4.31 6.51 6.67
C VAL A 160 -4.66 6.16 8.11
N GLN A 161 -5.83 6.56 8.61
CA GLN A 161 -6.32 6.17 9.93
C GLN A 161 -6.60 4.67 10.02
N HIS A 162 -7.17 4.07 8.97
CA HIS A 162 -7.36 2.63 8.90
C HIS A 162 -6.03 1.89 9.00
N ILE A 163 -5.04 2.31 8.20
CA ILE A 163 -3.68 1.74 8.22
C ILE A 163 -3.02 1.95 9.59
N LEU A 164 -3.12 3.16 10.16
CA LEU A 164 -2.55 3.48 11.48
C LEU A 164 -3.14 2.59 12.57
N GLY A 165 -4.44 2.28 12.52
CA GLY A 165 -5.08 1.36 13.47
C GLY A 165 -4.45 -0.03 13.45
N LEU A 166 -4.18 -0.56 12.24
CA LEU A 166 -3.53 -1.87 12.07
C LEU A 166 -2.06 -1.84 12.50
N VAL A 167 -1.32 -0.79 12.12
CA VAL A 167 0.10 -0.60 12.47
C VAL A 167 0.30 -0.41 13.96
N SER A 168 -0.65 0.23 14.65
CA SER A 168 -0.55 0.47 16.09
C SER A 168 -0.90 -0.76 16.93
N HIS A 169 -1.52 -1.79 16.34
CA HIS A 169 -1.98 -2.96 17.09
C HIS A 169 -0.85 -3.70 17.85
N PRO A 170 0.33 -3.98 17.25
CA PRO A 170 1.43 -4.58 17.99
C PRO A 170 1.95 -3.69 19.13
N ILE A 171 2.00 -2.36 18.92
CA ILE A 171 2.45 -1.40 19.94
C ILE A 171 1.48 -1.40 21.13
N LEU A 172 0.18 -1.43 20.86
CA LEU A 172 -0.84 -1.52 21.91
C LEU A 172 -0.77 -2.85 22.66
N ASN A 173 -0.51 -3.96 21.97
CA ASN A 173 -0.32 -5.25 22.62
C ASN A 173 0.89 -5.25 23.57
N PHE A 174 2.02 -4.68 23.14
CA PHE A 174 3.17 -4.48 24.04
C PHE A 174 2.81 -3.64 25.27
N LEU A 175 2.05 -2.56 25.07
CA LEU A 175 1.59 -1.71 26.16
C LEU A 175 0.68 -2.46 27.14
N TYR A 176 -0.21 -3.32 26.64
CA TYR A 176 -1.13 -4.09 27.47
C TYR A 176 -0.40 -5.11 28.34
N HIS A 177 0.49 -5.91 27.77
CA HIS A 177 1.31 -6.86 28.55
C HIS A 177 2.22 -6.14 29.55
N TRP A 178 2.76 -4.99 29.16
CA TRP A 178 3.60 -4.19 30.05
C TRP A 178 2.83 -3.63 31.25
N ILE A 179 1.63 -3.08 31.03
CA ILE A 179 0.83 -2.44 32.09
C ILE A 179 0.17 -3.47 33.00
N TYR A 180 -0.38 -4.54 32.44
CA TYR A 180 -1.19 -5.49 33.21
C TYR A 180 -0.39 -6.67 33.76
N ASP A 181 0.53 -7.21 32.97
CA ASP A 181 1.28 -8.42 33.34
C ASP A 181 2.70 -8.06 33.84
N GLY A 182 3.18 -6.85 33.55
CA GLY A 182 4.55 -6.44 33.86
C GLY A 182 5.59 -7.09 32.96
N GLU A 183 5.16 -7.65 31.83
CA GLU A 183 5.99 -8.40 30.89
C GLU A 183 6.32 -7.56 29.66
N LEU A 184 7.58 -7.62 29.21
CA LEU A 184 8.06 -6.89 28.04
C LEU A 184 8.66 -7.86 27.02
N GLU A 185 7.82 -8.44 26.18
CA GLU A 185 8.23 -9.34 25.09
C GLU A 185 8.46 -8.55 23.79
N ASP A 186 9.60 -7.86 23.70
CA ASP A 186 9.97 -7.06 22.53
C ASP A 186 11.17 -7.65 21.77
N THR A 187 10.93 -8.78 21.09
CA THR A 187 11.93 -9.51 20.28
C THR A 187 12.59 -8.64 19.21
N TYR A 188 11.88 -7.63 18.69
CA TYR A 188 12.34 -6.81 17.56
C TYR A 188 12.76 -5.39 17.95
N HIS A 189 12.73 -5.05 19.24
CA HIS A 189 13.09 -3.73 19.76
C HIS A 189 12.25 -2.59 19.15
N GLU A 190 10.95 -2.83 19.03
CA GLU A 190 10.01 -1.89 18.41
C GLU A 190 9.23 -1.06 19.43
N PHE A 191 9.19 -1.50 20.69
CA PHE A 191 8.52 -0.77 21.76
C PHE A 191 9.39 0.37 22.26
N PHE A 192 8.74 1.44 22.71
CA PHE A 192 9.42 2.65 23.18
C PHE A 192 10.02 2.46 24.58
N VAL A 193 9.61 1.44 25.34
CA VAL A 193 10.28 1.04 26.60
C VAL A 193 11.25 -0.09 26.31
N ALA A 194 12.49 0.07 26.76
CA ALA A 194 13.52 -0.96 26.71
C ALA A 194 13.74 -1.52 28.11
N SER A 195 13.89 -2.84 28.23
CA SER A 195 14.36 -3.48 29.46
C SER A 195 15.82 -3.88 29.31
N ASP A 196 16.67 -3.48 30.27
CA ASP A 196 18.04 -3.95 30.39
C ASP A 196 18.11 -5.12 31.40
N PRO A 197 18.35 -6.36 30.94
CA PRO A 197 18.42 -7.53 31.82
C PRO A 197 19.73 -7.60 32.62
N THR A 198 20.73 -6.76 32.32
CA THR A 198 22.04 -6.79 32.99
C THR A 198 22.07 -5.99 34.29
N VAL A 199 21.04 -5.18 34.53
CA VAL A 199 20.90 -4.33 35.72
C VAL A 199 20.67 -5.20 36.95
N LYS A 200 21.53 -4.99 37.96
CA LYS A 200 21.44 -5.68 39.26
C LYS A 200 20.21 -5.23 40.05
N THR A 201 19.79 -6.09 40.97
CA THR A 201 18.56 -5.93 41.78
C THR A 201 18.51 -4.65 42.61
N ASP A 202 19.67 -4.07 42.95
CA ASP A 202 19.82 -2.83 43.70
C ASP A 202 19.45 -1.57 42.88
N ARG A 203 19.47 -1.64 41.55
CA ARG A 203 19.20 -0.49 40.66
C ARG A 203 18.00 -0.66 39.73
N LEU A 204 17.14 -1.66 39.98
CA LEU A 204 16.01 -1.98 39.10
C LEU A 204 15.11 -0.77 38.80
N TRP A 205 14.85 0.07 39.79
CA TRP A 205 13.95 1.21 39.66
C TRP A 205 14.51 2.39 38.86
N HIS A 206 15.84 2.43 38.69
CA HIS A 206 16.53 3.56 38.05
C HIS A 206 17.04 3.18 36.67
N ASP A 207 17.61 1.98 36.53
CA ASP A 207 18.40 1.63 35.36
C ASP A 207 17.74 0.54 34.50
N LYS A 208 16.76 -0.22 35.02
CA LYS A 208 16.19 -1.39 34.30
C LYS A 208 15.37 -0.99 33.08
N TYR A 209 14.64 0.12 33.15
CA TYR A 209 13.72 0.55 32.10
C TYR A 209 14.10 1.93 31.57
N THR A 210 14.24 2.04 30.25
CA THR A 210 14.57 3.30 29.57
C THR A 210 13.63 3.55 28.40
N LEU A 211 13.45 4.83 28.06
CA LEU A 211 12.69 5.24 26.87
C LEU A 211 13.65 5.36 25.68
N ARG A 212 13.24 4.85 24.52
CA ARG A 212 13.96 4.93 23.24
C ARG A 212 13.36 5.99 22.33
#